data_AF-A0A7S2AAI1-F1
#
_entry.id   AF-A0A7S2AAI1-F1
#
_cell.length_a   1.000
_cell.length_b   1.000
_cell.length_c   1.000
_cell.angle_alpha   90.00
_cell.angle_beta   90.00
_cell.angle_gamma   90.00
#
_symmetry.space_group_name_H-M   'P 1'
#
loop_
_entity.id
_entity.type
_entity.pdbx_description
1 polymer ?
#
loop_
_entity_poly.entity_id
_entity_poly.type
_entity_poly.pdbx_seq_one_letter_code
_entity_poly.pdbx_strand_id
1 'polypeptide(L)'
;MSAVGRDKTQAATSGVDAILSDRPASGVLCNDPSGLCLGSRGSVDVSKSGAYTSIVRLASQLCGVDAPLVSIETDKASTLVKEYNGYVVALRTPVTVSKEEINRDGAAPQEGGSAEVQE
;
A
#
# COMPACT_ATOMS: atom_id res chain seq x y z
N MET A 1 31.31 -42.47 -11.97
CA MET A 1 29.95 -41.93 -11.80
C MET A 1 30.07 -40.67 -10.97
N SER A 2 30.28 -39.52 -11.62
CA SER A 2 30.45 -38.23 -10.93
C SER A 2 29.20 -37.39 -11.08
N ALA A 3 28.84 -36.74 -9.98
CA ALA A 3 27.56 -36.10 -9.71
C ALA A 3 27.17 -35.03 -10.74
N VAL A 4 25.90 -35.10 -11.11
CA VAL A 4 25.14 -34.07 -11.83
C VAL A 4 25.28 -32.74 -11.10
N GLY A 5 25.85 -31.75 -11.78
CA GLY A 5 25.88 -30.36 -11.33
C GLY A 5 24.45 -29.87 -11.14
N ARG A 6 24.12 -29.47 -9.91
CA ARG A 6 22.89 -28.71 -9.62
C ARG A 6 23.01 -27.37 -10.32
N ASP A 7 22.31 -27.24 -11.43
CA ASP A 7 22.01 -25.96 -12.06
C ASP A 7 21.30 -25.10 -11.00
N LYS A 8 21.93 -23.99 -10.61
CA LYS A 8 21.28 -23.00 -9.74
C LYS A 8 20.31 -22.25 -10.64
N THR A 9 19.10 -22.78 -10.79
CA THR A 9 17.97 -22.00 -11.31
C THR A 9 17.76 -20.83 -10.33
N GLN A 10 18.33 -19.69 -10.67
CA GLN A 10 18.05 -18.42 -10.04
C GLN A 10 16.55 -18.20 -10.26
N ALA A 11 15.74 -18.43 -9.23
CA ALA A 11 14.29 -18.29 -9.31
C ALA A 11 14.01 -16.88 -9.83
N ALA A 12 13.41 -16.77 -11.01
CA ALA A 12 13.03 -15.50 -11.58
C ALA A 12 12.09 -14.81 -10.59
N THR A 13 12.59 -13.80 -9.89
CA THR A 13 11.76 -12.96 -9.01
C THR A 13 10.70 -12.34 -9.89
N SER A 14 9.43 -12.67 -9.65
CA SER A 14 8.35 -12.12 -10.45
C SER A 14 8.34 -10.59 -10.33
N GLY A 15 7.85 -9.87 -11.33
CA GLY A 15 7.84 -8.40 -11.29
C GLY A 15 7.14 -7.82 -10.05
N VAL A 16 6.14 -8.54 -9.51
CA VAL A 16 5.47 -8.17 -8.26
C VAL A 16 6.34 -8.39 -7.01
N ASP A 17 7.25 -9.36 -7.02
CA ASP A 17 8.21 -9.60 -5.92
C ASP A 17 9.30 -8.51 -5.90
N ALA A 18 9.74 -8.04 -7.08
CA ALA A 18 10.70 -6.95 -7.20
C ALA A 18 10.14 -5.62 -6.66
N ILE A 19 8.83 -5.37 -6.83
CA ILE A 19 8.18 -4.15 -6.35
C ILE A 19 8.15 -4.05 -4.82
N LEU A 20 7.95 -5.18 -4.13
CA LEU A 20 7.87 -5.21 -2.67
C LEU A 20 9.23 -5.26 -1.97
N SER A 21 10.28 -5.68 -2.66
CA SER A 21 11.62 -5.75 -2.08
C SER A 21 12.29 -4.39 -1.92
N ASP A 22 11.82 -3.37 -2.66
CA ASP A 22 12.49 -2.07 -2.77
C ASP A 22 11.70 -0.90 -2.14
N ARG A 23 10.44 -1.13 -1.69
CA ARG A 23 9.53 -0.04 -1.30
C ARG A 23 8.66 -0.38 -0.08
N PRO A 24 8.18 0.63 0.68
CA PRO A 24 7.24 0.43 1.79
C PRO A 24 5.82 0.11 1.33
N ALA A 25 5.65 -0.51 0.16
CA ALA A 25 4.34 -0.98 -0.26
C ALA A 25 3.94 -2.15 0.65
N SER A 26 2.76 -2.05 1.27
CA SER A 26 2.16 -3.15 2.04
C SER A 26 1.59 -4.24 1.14
N GLY A 27 1.30 -3.94 -0.13
CA GLY A 27 0.84 -4.92 -1.09
C GLY A 27 0.83 -4.38 -2.52
N VAL A 28 0.85 -5.30 -3.47
CA VAL A 28 0.80 -5.02 -4.90
C VAL A 28 -0.05 -6.08 -5.60
N LEU A 29 -0.82 -5.67 -6.61
CA LEU A 29 -1.43 -6.58 -7.56
C LEU A 29 -1.26 -6.07 -9.00
N CYS A 30 -1.28 -7.01 -9.94
CA CYS A 30 -1.27 -6.76 -11.37
C CYS A 30 -2.45 -7.49 -12.02
N ASN A 31 -3.21 -6.78 -12.86
CA ASN A 31 -4.35 -7.30 -13.58
C ASN A 31 -4.13 -7.22 -15.08
N ASP A 32 -4.74 -8.15 -15.82
CA ASP A 32 -4.84 -8.08 -17.26
C ASP A 32 -5.92 -7.06 -17.72
N PRO A 33 -6.04 -6.81 -19.04
CA PRO A 33 -7.08 -5.94 -19.57
C PRO A 33 -8.53 -6.43 -19.32
N SER A 34 -8.76 -7.69 -18.97
CA SER A 34 -10.10 -8.17 -18.61
C SER A 34 -10.43 -7.96 -17.13
N GLY A 35 -9.45 -7.53 -16.33
CA GLY A 35 -9.56 -7.36 -14.89
C GLY A 35 -9.24 -8.62 -14.09
N LEU A 36 -8.67 -9.64 -14.73
CA LEU A 36 -8.20 -10.85 -14.05
C LEU A 36 -6.84 -10.60 -13.40
N CYS A 37 -6.71 -10.99 -12.13
CA CYS A 37 -5.44 -10.88 -11.40
C CYS A 37 -4.40 -11.86 -11.97
N LEU A 38 -3.26 -11.32 -12.43
CA LEU A 38 -2.10 -12.08 -12.92
C LEU A 38 -1.11 -12.41 -11.80
N GLY A 39 -1.08 -11.58 -10.75
CA GLY A 39 -0.21 -11.78 -9.61
C GLY A 39 -0.46 -10.76 -8.52
N SER A 40 -0.31 -11.19 -7.27
CA SER A 40 -0.45 -10.33 -6.11
C SER A 40 0.51 -10.75 -4.99
N ARG A 41 0.83 -9.77 -4.14
CA ARG A 41 1.62 -9.95 -2.92
C ARG A 41 1.21 -8.96 -1.83
N GLY A 42 1.55 -9.29 -0.60
CA GLY A 42 1.27 -8.44 0.56
C GLY A 42 -0.21 -8.38 0.92
N SER A 43 -0.64 -7.27 1.51
CA SER A 43 -1.96 -7.10 2.13
C SER A 43 -3.03 -6.51 1.19
N VAL A 44 -2.91 -6.72 -0.12
CA VAL A 44 -3.87 -6.19 -1.10
C VAL A 44 -4.97 -7.19 -1.42
N ASP A 45 -6.21 -6.72 -1.56
CA ASP A 45 -7.37 -7.58 -1.80
C ASP A 45 -7.51 -7.92 -3.29
N VAL A 46 -7.25 -9.17 -3.63
CA VAL A 46 -7.32 -9.70 -5.01
C VAL A 46 -8.74 -9.68 -5.57
N SER A 47 -9.77 -9.75 -4.72
CA SER A 47 -11.17 -9.69 -5.15
C SER A 47 -11.53 -8.34 -5.79
N LYS A 48 -10.69 -7.32 -5.60
CA LYS A 48 -10.86 -5.96 -6.15
C LYS A 48 -10.15 -5.74 -7.50
N SER A 49 -9.48 -6.75 -8.05
CA SER A 49 -8.78 -6.69 -9.35
C SER A 49 -9.65 -6.08 -10.47
N GLY A 50 -10.86 -6.59 -10.66
CA GLY A 50 -11.81 -6.03 -11.63
C GLY A 50 -12.20 -4.58 -11.33
N ALA A 51 -12.38 -4.23 -10.06
CA ALA A 51 -12.74 -2.87 -9.66
C ALA A 51 -11.62 -1.87 -9.97
N TYR A 52 -10.37 -2.18 -9.65
CA TYR A 52 -9.23 -1.33 -9.98
C TYR A 52 -9.08 -1.11 -11.49
N THR A 53 -9.33 -2.16 -12.27
CA THR A 53 -9.29 -2.11 -13.73
C THR A 53 -10.38 -1.19 -14.29
N SER A 54 -11.60 -1.30 -13.76
CA SER A 54 -12.70 -0.41 -14.14
C SER A 54 -12.44 1.05 -13.75
N ILE A 55 -11.89 1.29 -12.56
CA ILE A 55 -11.60 2.64 -12.06
C ILE A 55 -10.63 3.38 -12.98
N VAL A 56 -9.49 2.77 -13.33
CA VAL A 56 -8.50 3.45 -14.18
C VAL A 56 -9.03 3.72 -15.58
N ARG A 57 -9.84 2.81 -16.13
CA ARG A 57 -10.50 2.99 -17.44
C ARG A 57 -11.50 4.12 -17.45
N LEU A 58 -12.34 4.20 -16.41
CA LEU A 58 -13.29 5.29 -16.27
C LEU A 58 -12.55 6.62 -16.07
N ALA A 59 -11.47 6.63 -15.29
CA ALA A 59 -10.64 7.81 -15.11
C ALA A 59 -10.00 8.28 -16.44
N SER A 60 -9.53 7.36 -17.28
CA SER A 60 -9.00 7.69 -18.62
C SER A 60 -10.01 8.43 -19.49
N GLN A 61 -11.31 8.14 -19.34
CA GLN A 61 -12.38 8.82 -20.08
C GLN A 61 -12.59 10.28 -19.65
N LEU A 62 -12.16 10.65 -18.42
CA LEU A 62 -12.35 12.00 -17.88
C LEU A 62 -11.22 12.96 -18.26
N CYS A 63 -9.99 12.44 -18.32
CA CYS A 63 -8.80 13.30 -18.36
C CYS A 63 -8.25 13.49 -19.78
N GLY A 64 -8.75 12.76 -20.78
CA GLY A 64 -8.24 12.81 -22.16
C GLY A 64 -6.76 12.40 -22.29
N VAL A 65 -6.17 11.87 -21.21
CA VAL A 65 -4.82 11.32 -21.16
C VAL A 65 -4.90 9.81 -21.06
N ASP A 66 -3.97 9.15 -21.73
CA ASP A 66 -3.83 7.71 -21.63
C ASP A 66 -3.27 7.35 -20.24
N ALA A 67 -4.00 6.51 -19.50
CA ALA A 67 -3.61 5.88 -18.25
C ALA A 67 -3.28 6.86 -17.08
N PRO A 68 -4.30 7.53 -16.50
CA PRO A 68 -4.11 8.38 -15.33
C PRO A 68 -3.65 7.56 -14.11
N LEU A 69 -2.95 8.22 -13.19
CA LEU A 69 -2.68 7.67 -11.87
C LEU A 69 -3.86 8.01 -10.95
N VAL A 70 -4.54 6.98 -10.43
CA VAL A 70 -5.65 7.14 -9.49
C VAL A 70 -5.16 6.83 -8.08
N SER A 71 -5.35 7.75 -7.14
CA SER A 71 -5.13 7.53 -5.70
C SER A 71 -6.46 7.30 -5.00
N ILE A 72 -6.57 6.22 -4.24
CA ILE A 72 -7.73 5.89 -3.38
C ILE A 72 -7.25 5.92 -1.94
N GLU A 73 -7.70 6.91 -1.17
CA GLU A 73 -7.25 7.12 0.20
C GLU A 73 -8.31 6.70 1.21
N THR A 74 -7.84 6.04 2.25
CA THR A 74 -8.63 5.62 3.41
C THR A 74 -7.87 5.99 4.68
N ASP A 75 -8.54 5.89 5.83
CA ASP A 75 -7.93 5.99 7.16
C ASP A 75 -6.76 5.00 7.38
N LYS A 76 -6.76 3.87 6.65
CA LYS A 76 -5.80 2.76 6.84
C LYS A 76 -4.66 2.74 5.83
N ALA A 77 -4.93 3.14 4.59
CA ALA A 77 -3.97 3.02 3.49
C ALA A 77 -4.32 3.96 2.32
N SER A 78 -3.31 4.26 1.52
CA SER A 78 -3.48 4.78 0.17
C SER A 78 -3.24 3.66 -0.85
N THR A 79 -4.11 3.57 -1.85
CA THR A 79 -3.95 2.64 -2.98
C THR A 79 -3.78 3.43 -4.26
N LEU A 80 -2.63 3.28 -4.89
CA LEU A 80 -2.30 3.88 -6.18
C LEU A 80 -2.61 2.88 -7.29
N VAL A 81 -3.39 3.28 -8.30
CA VAL A 81 -3.78 2.44 -9.42
C VAL A 81 -3.35 3.11 -10.73
N LYS A 82 -2.65 2.37 -11.58
CA LYS A 82 -2.21 2.86 -12.89
C LYS A 82 -2.21 1.75 -13.93
N GLU A 83 -2.53 2.12 -15.16
CA GLU A 83 -2.45 1.24 -16.32
C GLU A 83 -1.12 1.41 -17.07
N TYR A 84 -0.55 0.29 -17.50
CA TYR A 84 0.67 0.21 -18.31
C TYR A 84 0.43 -0.81 -19.43
N ASN A 85 0.34 -0.36 -20.69
CA ASN A 85 0.11 -1.22 -21.85
C ASN A 85 -1.09 -2.17 -21.68
N GLY A 86 -2.21 -1.69 -21.14
CA GLY A 86 -3.40 -2.52 -20.88
C GLY A 86 -3.40 -3.26 -19.54
N TYR A 87 -2.25 -3.35 -18.86
CA TYR A 87 -2.12 -4.03 -17.57
C TYR A 87 -2.28 -3.04 -16.43
N VAL A 88 -3.11 -3.38 -15.45
CA VAL A 88 -3.40 -2.49 -14.32
C VAL A 88 -2.59 -2.93 -13.11
N VAL A 89 -1.78 -2.02 -12.59
CA VAL A 89 -1.00 -2.21 -11.37
C VAL A 89 -1.64 -1.40 -10.26
N ALA A 90 -1.91 -2.06 -9.14
CA ALA A 90 -2.38 -1.41 -7.92
C ALA A 90 -1.39 -1.64 -6.77
N LEU A 91 -0.99 -0.55 -6.14
CA LEU A 91 0.02 -0.48 -5.09
C LEU A 91 -0.62 0.05 -3.82
N ARG A 92 -0.65 -0.77 -2.77
CA ARG A 92 -1.19 -0.39 -1.46
C ARG A 92 -0.06 0.02 -0.53
N THR A 93 -0.08 1.26 -0.09
CA THR A 93 0.87 1.81 0.88
C THR A 93 0.15 2.08 2.20
N PRO A 94 0.66 1.64 3.35
CA PRO A 94 0.06 1.99 4.64
C PRO A 94 0.12 3.50 4.85
N VAL A 95 -0.88 4.07 5.53
CA VAL A 95 -0.76 5.45 6.03
C VAL A 95 0.28 5.41 7.14
N THR A 96 1.47 5.96 6.89
CA THR A 96 2.41 6.26 7.96
C THR A 96 1.85 7.45 8.73
N VAL A 97 1.19 7.19 9.87
CA VAL A 97 1.07 8.22 10.89
C VAL A 97 2.49 8.55 11.33
N SER A 98 2.99 9.73 10.94
CA SER A 98 4.19 10.29 11.51
C SER A 98 4.02 10.28 13.03
N LYS A 99 4.97 9.69 13.76
CA LYS A 99 5.05 9.76 15.22
C LYS A 99 5.38 11.20 15.63
N GLU A 100 4.46 12.14 15.43
CA GLU A 100 4.55 13.51 15.93
C GLU A 100 3.31 13.94 16.74
N GLU A 101 2.34 13.04 16.95
CA GLU A 101 1.23 13.25 17.90
C GLU A 101 1.45 12.50 19.22
N ILE A 102 2.62 12.68 19.85
CA ILE A 102 2.86 12.31 21.25
C ILE A 102 3.48 13.51 21.98
N ASN A 103 2.64 14.48 22.39
CA ASN A 103 2.79 15.35 23.59
C ASN A 103 2.07 16.69 23.43
N ARG A 104 0.75 16.72 23.64
CA ARG A 104 -0.06 17.80 24.26
C ARG A 104 -1.36 17.08 24.67
N ASP A 105 -1.73 16.81 25.90
CA ASP A 105 -1.54 17.53 27.15
C ASP A 105 -1.47 16.55 28.32
N GLY A 106 -0.32 16.51 28.98
CA GLY A 106 -0.18 16.07 30.36
C GLY A 106 0.17 17.29 31.21
N ALA A 107 -0.84 18.08 31.59
CA ALA A 107 -0.70 19.14 32.57
C ALA A 107 -1.66 18.84 33.73
N ALA A 108 -1.14 18.13 34.74
CA ALA A 108 -1.77 18.04 36.04
C ALA A 108 -1.72 19.44 36.69
N PRO A 109 -2.82 19.96 37.27
CA PRO A 109 -2.75 21.16 38.09
C PRO A 109 -2.03 20.82 39.40
N GLN A 110 -0.88 21.45 39.63
CA GLN A 110 -0.33 21.64 40.97
C GLN A 110 -0.84 22.98 41.52
N GLU A 111 -1.67 22.93 42.56
CA GLU A 111 -1.81 23.96 43.59
C GLU A 111 -1.73 23.18 44.91
N GLY A 112 -0.76 23.35 45.81
CA GLY A 112 -0.27 24.59 46.41
C GLY A 112 -1.00 24.79 47.75
N GLY A 113 -0.35 24.45 48.87
CA GLY A 113 -0.86 24.60 50.27
C GLY A 113 -1.26 26.04 50.63
N SER A 114 -1.99 26.34 51.71
CA SER A 114 -1.96 25.84 53.11
C SER A 114 -3.32 26.23 53.75
N ALA A 115 -3.83 25.60 54.81
CA ALA A 115 -3.47 25.90 56.20
C ALA A 115 -4.24 24.98 57.18
N GLU A 116 -3.58 24.66 58.30
CA GLU A 116 -4.10 24.01 59.50
C GLU A 116 -5.22 24.81 60.18
N VAL A 117 -6.23 24.12 60.73
CA VAL A 117 -6.84 24.44 62.03
C VAL A 117 -7.33 23.13 62.69
N GLN A 118 -6.73 22.78 63.84
CA GLN A 118 -7.25 21.87 64.87
C GLN A 118 -8.47 22.53 65.53
N GLU A 119 -9.58 21.87 65.85
CA GLU A 119 -9.78 20.82 66.87
C GLU A 119 -11.17 20.19 66.69
#